data_AF-A0A8D8LN94-F1
#
_entry.id   AF-A0A8D8LN94-F1
#
_cell.length_a   1.000
_cell.length_b   1.000
_cell.length_c   1.000
_cell.angle_alpha   90.00
_cell.angle_beta   90.00
_cell.angle_gamma   90.00
#
_symmetry.space_group_name_H-M   'P 1'
#
loop_
_entity.id
_entity.type
_entity.pdbx_description
1 polymer ?
#
loop_
_entity_poly.entity_id
_entity_poly.type
_entity_poly.pdbx_seq_one_letter_code
_entity_poly.pdbx_strand_id
1 'polypeptide(L)'
;MYPCNICTKSFSQKSNLKAHLLVHGGIKYPCNKCEKSFSWKTDLRRHLLGHESIKYPCNTCGKSFYRKDKLNEHLLGHDGIKYPCDLCATSFSYKSSLKTHLLGHDGIKYTCNRCLKTFAMKKNLKKHL
;
A
#
# COMPACT_ATOMS: atom_id res chain seq x y z
N MET A 1 14.26 2.91 -19.21
CA MET A 1 12.88 2.95 -18.69
C MET A 1 11.94 2.43 -19.76
N TYR A 2 10.98 1.58 -19.42
CA TYR A 2 10.02 0.95 -20.33
C TYR A 2 8.62 1.56 -20.08
N PRO A 3 8.16 2.50 -20.94
CA PRO A 3 6.86 3.14 -20.78
C PRO A 3 5.71 2.19 -21.15
N CYS A 4 4.59 2.32 -20.45
CA CYS A 4 3.32 1.73 -20.88
C CYS A 4 2.70 2.59 -21.99
N ASN A 5 2.19 1.94 -23.02
CA ASN A 5 1.50 2.61 -24.14
C ASN A 5 0.03 2.91 -23.84
N ILE A 6 -0.53 2.41 -22.72
CA ILE A 6 -1.94 2.57 -22.34
C ILE A 6 -2.11 3.55 -21.17
N CYS A 7 -1.08 3.75 -20.33
CA CYS A 7 -1.12 4.70 -19.23
C CYS A 7 0.23 5.37 -18.99
N THR A 8 0.27 6.38 -18.12
CA THR A 8 1.47 7.19 -17.84
C THR A 8 2.57 6.47 -17.04
N LYS A 9 2.42 5.17 -16.76
CA LYS A 9 3.40 4.41 -15.96
C LYS A 9 4.60 4.01 -16.79
N SER A 10 5.78 4.10 -16.18
CA SER A 10 7.03 3.59 -16.73
C SER A 10 7.71 2.64 -15.76
N PHE A 11 8.34 1.59 -16.27
CA PHE A 11 8.96 0.53 -15.49
C PHE A 11 10.47 0.47 -15.71
N SER A 12 11.23 0.08 -14.70
CA SER A 12 12.69 -0.10 -14.83
C SER A 12 13.07 -1.34 -15.63
N GLN A 13 12.19 -2.35 -15.66
CA GLN A 13 12.44 -3.64 -16.31
C GLN A 13 11.32 -4.01 -17.30
N LYS A 14 11.69 -4.66 -18.41
CA LYS A 14 10.76 -5.11 -19.45
C LYS A 14 9.78 -6.17 -18.94
N SER A 15 10.24 -7.05 -18.04
CA SER A 15 9.40 -8.05 -17.35
C SER A 15 8.25 -7.40 -16.57
N ASN A 16 8.53 -6.30 -15.87
CA ASN A 16 7.54 -5.56 -15.10
C ASN A 16 6.54 -4.83 -16.00
N LEU A 17 6.97 -4.27 -17.13
CA LEU A 17 6.05 -3.74 -18.13
C LEU A 17 5.13 -4.85 -18.68
N LYS A 18 5.69 -6.01 -19.04
CA LYS A 18 4.91 -7.15 -19.56
C LYS A 18 3.86 -7.62 -18.55
N ALA A 19 4.23 -7.74 -17.28
CA ALA A 19 3.30 -8.07 -16.20
C ALA A 19 2.23 -6.98 -16.01
N HIS A 20 2.60 -5.71 -16.12
CA HIS A 20 1.67 -4.59 -16.01
C HIS A 20 0.63 -4.56 -17.15
N LEU A 21 1.01 -4.88 -18.38
CA LEU A 21 0.09 -4.90 -19.52
C LEU A 21 -1.07 -5.90 -19.33
N LEU A 22 -0.87 -6.96 -18.54
CA LEU A 22 -1.94 -7.90 -18.17
C LEU A 22 -3.09 -7.21 -17.42
N VAL A 23 -2.79 -6.13 -16.68
CA VAL A 23 -3.81 -5.33 -15.97
C VAL A 23 -4.74 -4.63 -16.95
N HIS A 24 -4.21 -4.15 -18.08
CA HIS A 24 -5.01 -3.52 -19.13
C HIS A 24 -5.83 -4.55 -19.91
N GLY A 25 -5.32 -5.76 -20.08
CA GLY A 25 -6.06 -6.89 -20.66
C GLY A 25 -7.10 -7.51 -19.73
N GLY A 26 -7.28 -6.99 -18.51
CA GLY A 26 -8.24 -7.53 -17.54
C GLY A 26 -7.86 -8.89 -16.95
N ILE A 27 -6.68 -9.43 -17.28
CA ILE A 27 -6.18 -10.70 -16.75
C ILE A 27 -5.85 -10.49 -15.28
N LYS A 28 -6.58 -11.18 -14.41
CA LYS A 28 -6.35 -11.20 -12.97
C LYS A 28 -6.04 -12.62 -12.53
N TYR A 29 -5.30 -12.73 -11.43
CA TYR A 29 -5.03 -13.97 -10.73
C TYR A 29 -6.10 -14.18 -9.65
N PRO A 30 -7.10 -15.05 -9.87
CA PRO A 30 -8.17 -15.29 -8.90
C PRO A 30 -7.64 -16.06 -7.69
N CYS A 31 -8.22 -15.77 -6.52
CA CYS A 31 -8.07 -16.61 -5.34
C CYS A 31 -9.00 -17.82 -5.48
N ASN A 32 -8.52 -19.00 -5.12
CA ASN A 32 -9.32 -20.24 -5.12
C ASN A 32 -10.11 -20.44 -3.81
N LYS A 33 -9.92 -19.56 -2.82
CA LYS A 33 -10.58 -19.63 -1.51
C LYS A 33 -11.59 -18.51 -1.26
N CYS A 34 -11.65 -17.49 -2.13
CA CYS A 34 -12.63 -16.41 -2.07
C CYS A 34 -12.74 -15.70 -3.43
N GLU A 35 -13.71 -14.80 -3.57
CA GLU A 35 -14.00 -14.08 -4.83
C GLU A 35 -12.96 -12.99 -5.21
N LYS A 36 -11.89 -12.83 -4.43
CA LYS A 36 -10.89 -11.80 -4.70
C LYS A 36 -9.97 -12.21 -5.84
N SER A 37 -9.61 -11.22 -6.66
CA SER A 37 -8.67 -11.39 -7.77
C SER A 37 -7.61 -10.28 -7.77
N PHE A 38 -6.39 -10.62 -8.19
CA PHE A 38 -5.22 -9.75 -8.05
C PHE A 38 -4.56 -9.50 -9.39
N SER A 39 -3.99 -8.31 -9.55
CA SER A 39 -3.27 -7.93 -10.77
C SER A 39 -1.91 -8.63 -10.93
N TRP A 40 -1.33 -9.14 -9.83
CA TRP A 40 0.00 -9.74 -9.81
C TRP A 40 -0.03 -11.08 -9.07
N LYS A 41 0.73 -12.07 -9.57
CA LYS A 41 0.86 -13.39 -8.91
C LYS A 41 1.45 -13.28 -7.50
N THR A 42 2.37 -12.34 -7.29
CA THR A 42 2.95 -12.04 -5.98
C THR A 42 1.92 -11.52 -4.98
N ASP A 43 0.96 -10.71 -5.44
CA ASP A 43 -0.13 -10.20 -4.62
C ASP A 43 -1.09 -11.31 -4.22
N LEU A 44 -1.44 -12.20 -5.16
CA LEU A 44 -2.24 -13.39 -4.85
C LEU A 44 -1.52 -14.27 -3.82
N ARG A 45 -0.23 -14.58 -4.01
CA ARG A 45 0.54 -15.38 -3.05
C ARG A 45 0.54 -14.76 -1.66
N ARG A 46 0.76 -13.45 -1.57
CA ARG A 46 0.70 -12.71 -0.30
C ARG A 46 -0.68 -12.74 0.33
N HIS A 47 -1.73 -12.65 -0.48
CA HIS A 47 -3.10 -12.76 0.00
C HIS A 47 -3.43 -14.15 0.54
N LEU A 48 -2.94 -15.20 -0.12
CA LEU A 48 -3.14 -16.59 0.29
C LEU A 48 -2.55 -16.89 1.69
N LEU A 49 -1.49 -16.18 2.10
CA LEU A 49 -0.98 -16.26 3.48
C LEU A 49 -2.05 -15.92 4.53
N GLY A 50 -3.00 -15.05 4.21
CA GLY A 50 -4.13 -14.74 5.11
C GLY A 50 -5.19 -15.84 5.19
N HIS A 51 -5.19 -16.76 4.23
CA HIS A 51 -6.03 -17.96 4.23
C HIS A 51 -5.30 -19.19 4.81
N GLU A 52 -4.03 -19.05 5.19
CA GLU A 52 -3.27 -20.08 5.88
C GLU A 52 -3.37 -19.85 7.40
N SER A 53 -3.31 -20.94 8.17
CA SER A 53 -3.33 -20.86 9.63
C SER A 53 -1.97 -20.44 10.23
N ILE A 54 -0.92 -20.40 9.41
CA ILE A 54 0.43 -20.07 9.84
C ILE A 54 0.55 -18.55 10.00
N LYS A 55 0.92 -18.12 11.21
CA LYS A 55 1.12 -16.71 11.57
C LYS A 55 2.49 -16.53 12.20
N TYR A 56 3.00 -15.31 12.10
CA TYR A 56 4.18 -14.82 12.78
C TYR A 56 3.77 -14.19 14.12
N PRO A 57 4.03 -14.83 15.27
CA PRO A 57 3.65 -14.30 16.57
C PRO A 57 4.63 -13.20 17.03
N CYS A 58 4.08 -12.24 17.77
CA CYS A 58 4.83 -11.29 18.58
C CYS A 58 5.00 -11.90 19.97
N ASN A 59 6.23 -12.19 20.38
CA ASN A 59 6.52 -12.79 21.67
C ASN A 59 6.30 -11.84 22.84
N THR A 60 6.22 -10.53 22.59
CA THR A 60 6.00 -9.50 23.62
C THR A 60 4.53 -9.37 24.02
N CYS A 61 3.58 -9.50 23.08
CA CYS A 61 2.15 -9.27 23.35
C CYS A 61 1.21 -10.37 22.82
N GLY A 62 1.73 -11.46 22.27
CA GLY A 62 0.96 -12.59 21.75
C GLY A 62 0.23 -12.32 20.43
N LYS A 63 0.20 -11.07 19.93
CA LYS A 63 -0.43 -10.75 18.65
C LYS A 63 0.25 -11.46 17.49
N SER A 64 -0.52 -11.93 16.52
CA SER A 64 -0.02 -12.74 15.41
C SER A 64 -0.35 -12.13 14.05
N PHE A 65 0.60 -12.18 13.13
CA PHE A 65 0.51 -11.52 11.82
C PHE A 65 0.71 -12.54 10.68
N TYR A 66 0.01 -12.40 9.56
CA TYR A 66 0.21 -13.29 8.40
C TYR A 66 1.47 -12.95 7.56
N ARG A 67 2.18 -11.88 7.93
CA ARG A 67 3.34 -11.38 7.18
C ARG A 67 4.43 -10.91 8.13
N LYS A 68 5.67 -11.33 7.86
CA LYS A 68 6.85 -10.95 8.63
C LYS A 68 7.11 -9.43 8.63
N ASP A 69 6.92 -8.75 7.50
CA ASP A 69 7.09 -7.29 7.46
C ASP A 69 6.07 -6.54 8.34
N LYS A 70 4.89 -7.12 8.54
CA LYS A 70 3.86 -6.56 9.45
C LYS A 70 4.15 -6.82 10.91
N LEU A 71 4.73 -7.98 11.23
CA LEU A 71 5.28 -8.21 12.56
C LEU A 71 6.41 -7.23 12.85
N ASN A 72 7.38 -7.06 11.94
CA ASN A 72 8.49 -6.12 12.14
C ASN A 72 7.99 -4.68 12.33
N GLU A 73 7.07 -4.20 11.50
CA GLU A 73 6.45 -2.88 11.65
C GLU A 73 5.73 -2.73 13.00
N HIS A 74 5.09 -3.80 13.49
CA HIS A 74 4.46 -3.82 14.81
C HIS A 74 5.49 -3.77 15.95
N LEU A 75 6.61 -4.49 15.84
CA LEU A 75 7.67 -4.52 16.85
C LEU A 75 8.31 -3.14 17.07
N LEU A 76 8.43 -2.32 16.03
CA LEU A 76 8.88 -0.93 16.18
C LEU A 76 8.03 -0.14 17.19
N GLY A 77 6.74 -0.45 17.28
CA GLY A 77 5.85 0.16 18.28
C GLY A 77 6.16 -0.27 19.71
N HIS A 78 6.65 -1.49 19.93
CA HIS A 78 7.11 -1.96 21.24
C HIS A 78 8.41 -1.26 21.66
N ASP A 79 9.32 -1.06 20.70
CA ASP A 79 10.60 -0.38 20.94
C ASP A 79 10.45 1.15 21.04
N GLY A 80 9.22 1.67 20.93
CA GLY A 80 8.94 3.11 20.93
C GLY A 80 9.49 3.84 19.70
N ILE A 81 9.95 3.10 18.68
CA ILE A 81 10.52 3.66 17.46
C ILE A 81 9.41 4.33 16.66
N LYS A 82 9.56 5.64 16.45
CA LYS A 82 8.69 6.44 15.60
C LYS A 82 9.46 6.97 14.40
N TYR A 83 8.74 7.27 13.33
CA TYR A 83 9.23 7.95 12.14
C TYR A 83 9.02 9.46 12.31
N PRO A 84 10.07 10.24 12.60
CA PRO A 84 9.96 11.68 12.75
C PRO A 84 9.71 12.36 11.40
N CYS A 85 9.04 13.51 11.44
CA CYS A 85 9.01 14.44 10.34
C CYS A 85 10.20 15.40 10.45
N ASP A 86 10.96 15.57 9.38
CA ASP A 86 12.10 16.50 9.38
C ASP A 86 11.67 17.97 9.22
N LEU A 87 10.40 18.21 8.89
CA LEU A 87 9.82 19.53 8.65
C LEU A 87 9.01 20.07 9.84
N CYS A 88 8.68 19.23 10.82
CA CYS A 88 7.96 19.65 12.02
C CYS A 88 8.16 18.67 13.18
N ALA A 89 7.78 19.06 14.40
CA ALA A 89 7.98 18.24 15.61
C ALA A 89 7.08 16.98 15.71
N THR A 90 6.37 16.59 14.64
CA THR A 90 5.48 15.42 14.68
C THR A 90 6.21 14.12 14.35
N SER A 91 5.77 13.02 14.95
CA SER A 91 6.35 11.69 14.74
C SER A 91 5.25 10.64 14.62
N PHE A 92 5.47 9.63 13.79
CA PHE A 92 4.45 8.65 13.40
C PHE A 92 4.87 7.22 13.70
N SER A 93 3.94 6.36 14.11
CA SER A 93 4.23 4.93 14.31
C SER A 93 4.45 4.14 13.01
N TYR A 94 4.07 4.71 11.86
CA TYR A 94 4.14 4.04 10.57
C TYR A 94 4.75 4.95 9.50
N LYS A 95 5.64 4.39 8.68
CA LYS A 95 6.25 5.10 7.54
C LYS A 95 5.21 5.60 6.53
N SER A 96 4.12 4.85 6.35
CA SER A 96 3.01 5.24 5.47
C SER A 96 2.26 6.46 6.00
N SER A 97 2.14 6.60 7.32
CA SER A 97 1.54 7.77 7.96
C SER A 97 2.42 9.00 7.79
N LEU A 98 3.73 8.88 8.03
CA LEU A 98 4.69 9.95 7.75
C LEU A 98 4.63 10.39 6.29
N LYS A 99 4.67 9.44 5.34
CA LYS A 99 4.56 9.74 3.91
C LYS A 99 3.28 10.51 3.57
N THR A 100 2.16 10.14 4.18
CA THR A 100 0.88 10.83 3.95
C THR A 100 0.88 12.22 4.55
N HIS A 101 1.51 12.38 5.72
CA HIS A 101 1.68 13.68 6.37
C HIS A 101 2.56 14.63 5.55
N LEU A 102 3.65 14.14 4.95
CA LEU A 102 4.55 14.93 4.10
C LEU A 102 3.84 15.52 2.87
N LEU A 103 2.81 14.84 2.33
CA LEU A 103 2.00 15.42 1.24
C LEU A 103 1.32 16.74 1.64
N GLY A 104 1.02 16.92 2.94
CA GLY A 104 0.49 18.17 3.47
C GLY A 104 1.53 19.29 3.48
N HIS A 105 2.80 18.99 3.75
CA HIS A 105 3.90 19.95 3.67
C HIS A 105 4.17 20.38 2.22
N ASP A 106 4.10 19.45 1.27
CA ASP A 106 4.24 19.74 -0.16
C ASP A 106 3.01 20.48 -0.75
N GLY A 107 1.99 20.76 0.07
CA GLY A 107 0.74 21.40 -0.37
C GLY A 107 -0.10 20.54 -1.33
N ILE A 108 0.22 19.25 -1.48
CA ILE A 108 -0.47 18.34 -2.39
C ILE A 108 -1.88 18.06 -1.83
N LYS A 109 -2.88 18.68 -2.44
CA LYS A 109 -4.30 18.46 -2.16
C LYS A 109 -4.97 17.72 -3.30
N TYR A 110 -5.91 16.85 -2.96
CA TYR A 110 -6.72 16.10 -3.92
C TYR A 110 -8.08 16.79 -4.08
N THR A 111 -8.37 17.28 -5.27
CA THR A 111 -9.59 18.04 -5.56
C THR A 111 -10.67 17.15 -6.18
N CYS A 112 -11.92 17.32 -5.77
CA CYS A 112 -13.07 16.73 -6.41
C CYS A 112 -13.46 17.54 -7.65
N ASN A 113 -13.44 16.92 -8.83
CA ASN A 113 -13.77 17.63 -10.08
C ASN A 113 -15.26 17.98 -10.22
N ARG A 114 -16.14 17.44 -9.37
CA ARG A 114 -17.60 17.72 -9.39
C ARG A 114 -17.99 18.91 -8.53
N CYS A 115 -17.37 19.09 -7.37
CA CYS A 115 -17.75 20.12 -6.39
C CYS A 115 -16.57 20.96 -5.87
N LEU A 116 -15.38 20.76 -6.42
CA LEU A 116 -14.13 21.46 -6.11
C LEU A 116 -13.65 21.36 -4.66
N LYS A 117 -14.26 20.50 -3.82
CA LYS A 117 -13.77 20.22 -2.47
C LYS A 117 -12.38 19.61 -2.50
N THR A 118 -11.49 20.09 -1.63
CA THR A 118 -10.11 19.62 -1.50
C THR A 118 -9.94 18.69 -0.30
N PHE A 119 -9.12 17.67 -0.47
CA PHE A 119 -8.85 16.65 0.55
C PHE A 119 -7.35 16.45 0.71
N ALA A 120 -6.88 16.28 1.95
CA ALA A 120 -5.47 15.99 2.23
C ALA A 120 -5.05 14.57 1.80
N MET A 121 -6.00 13.66 1.59
CA MET A 121 -5.70 12.25 1.24
C MET A 121 -6.60 11.77 0.10
N LYS A 122 -6.00 11.07 -0.87
CA LYS A 122 -6.72 10.47 -2.01
C LYS A 122 -7.83 9.52 -1.57
N LYS A 123 -7.64 8.79 -0.46
CA LYS A 123 -8.67 7.90 0.10
C LYS A 123 -9.92 8.66 0.56
N ASN A 124 -9.76 9.88 1.06
CA ASN A 124 -10.87 10.71 1.53
C ASN A 124 -11.64 11.26 0.33
N LEU A 125 -10.93 11.71 -0.72
CA LEU A 125 -11.57 12.06 -2.00
C LEU A 125 -12.34 10.87 -2.56
N LYS A 126 -11.77 9.66 -2.57
CA LYS A 126 -12.46 8.46 -3.08
C LYS A 126 -13.72 8.09 -2.28
N LYS A 127 -13.78 8.38 -0.98
CA LYS A 127 -14.99 8.20 -0.17
C LYS A 127 -16.05 9.28 -0.42
N HIS A 128 -15.61 10.45 -0.90
CA HIS A 128 -16.47 11.58 -1.18
C HIS A 128 -17.11 11.50 -2.59
N LEU A 129 -16.37 10.96 -3.57
CA LEU A 129 -16.83 10.69 -4.94
C LEU A 129 -17.84 9.55 -5.00
#